data_AF-A0A553FXC7-F1
#
_entry.id   AF-A0A553FXC7-F1
#
_cell.length_a   1.000
_cell.length_b   1.000
_cell.length_c   1.000
_cell.angle_alpha   90.00
_cell.angle_beta   90.00
_cell.angle_gamma   90.00
#
_symmetry.space_group_name_H-M   'P 1'
#
loop_
_entity.id
_entity.type
_entity.pdbx_description
1 polymer ?
#
loop_
_entity_poly.entity_id
_entity_poly.type
_entity_poly.pdbx_seq_one_letter_code
_entity_poly.pdbx_strand_id
1 'polypeptide(L)'
;MSYGMQEAGINVLAGVDNDENCKETYEANIKGASFIKADVFDLKEKDLQKQLGLKRRDKNLVLIGCSPCQFWSIINTDKTKSQKSKNLLVEFRRFVEYFRPGYVIVENVPGVLRKKKESGLEDFIVFISRLGFRVTSSVARLRARLFGILVVLQL
;
A
#
# COMPACT_ATOMS: atom_id res chain seq x y z
N MET A 1 1.69 0.33 10.48
CA MET A 1 0.39 0.25 9.78
C MET A 1 -0.34 -1.03 10.13
N SER A 2 0.21 -2.21 9.83
CA SER A 2 -0.42 -3.50 10.16
C SER A 2 -0.83 -3.63 11.62
N TYR A 3 0.01 -3.19 12.56
CA TYR A 3 -0.32 -3.23 13.99
C TYR A 3 -1.59 -2.43 14.32
N GLY A 4 -1.70 -1.20 13.79
CA GLY A 4 -2.90 -0.38 13.97
C GLY A 4 -4.16 -0.97 13.33
N MET A 5 -4.02 -1.71 12.23
CA MET A 5 -5.15 -2.45 11.62
C MET A 5 -5.59 -3.60 12.52
N GLN A 6 -4.63 -4.34 13.08
CA GLN A 6 -4.91 -5.43 14.01
C GLN A 6 -5.60 -4.91 15.29
N GLU A 7 -5.12 -3.81 15.86
CA GLU A 7 -5.74 -3.14 17.01
C GLU A 7 -7.16 -2.64 16.70
N ALA A 8 -7.43 -2.27 15.44
CA ALA A 8 -8.77 -1.90 14.98
C ALA A 8 -9.69 -3.11 14.71
N GLY A 9 -9.25 -4.34 15.01
CA GLY A 9 -10.01 -5.57 14.82
C GLY A 9 -9.97 -6.13 13.39
N ILE A 10 -9.11 -5.60 12.51
CA ILE A 10 -8.92 -6.13 11.16
C ILE A 10 -7.96 -7.32 11.21
N ASN A 11 -8.40 -8.46 10.69
CA ASN A 11 -7.54 -9.64 10.58
C ASN A 11 -6.47 -9.45 9.50
N VAL A 12 -5.21 -9.25 9.92
CA VAL A 12 -4.07 -9.08 9.01
C VAL A 12 -3.56 -10.44 8.57
N LEU A 13 -3.69 -10.75 7.27
CA LEU A 13 -3.25 -12.04 6.73
C LEU A 13 -1.75 -12.10 6.47
N ALA A 14 -1.19 -11.03 5.89
CA ALA A 14 0.23 -10.97 5.56
C ALA A 14 0.77 -9.54 5.38
N GLY A 15 2.09 -9.42 5.51
CA GLY A 15 2.87 -8.28 5.02
C GLY A 15 3.78 -8.72 3.89
N VAL A 16 3.92 -7.88 2.85
CA VAL A 16 4.85 -8.10 1.75
C VAL A 16 5.92 -7.03 1.80
N ASP A 17 7.18 -7.44 1.89
CA ASP A 17 8.33 -6.55 1.84
C ASP A 17 9.51 -7.27 1.18
N ASN A 18 10.43 -6.53 0.55
CA ASN A 18 11.63 -7.10 -0.05
C ASN A 18 12.82 -7.14 0.92
N ASP A 19 12.76 -6.40 2.03
CA ASP A 19 13.78 -6.39 3.06
C ASP A 19 13.49 -7.47 4.13
N GLU A 20 14.32 -8.52 4.15
CA GLU A 20 14.22 -9.60 5.14
C GLU A 20 14.43 -9.10 6.57
N ASN A 21 15.15 -8.00 6.78
CA ASN A 21 15.42 -7.48 8.12
C ASN A 21 14.14 -7.07 8.85
N CYS A 22 13.07 -6.78 8.11
CA CYS A 22 11.77 -6.46 8.67
C CYS A 22 11.02 -7.68 9.23
N LYS A 23 11.39 -8.91 8.82
CA LYS A 23 10.63 -10.13 9.09
C LYS A 23 10.44 -10.40 10.57
N GLU A 24 11.53 -10.51 11.32
CA GLU A 24 11.47 -10.88 12.74
C GLU A 24 10.63 -9.87 13.53
N THR A 25 10.82 -8.58 13.25
CA THR A 25 10.04 -7.51 13.88
C THR A 25 8.57 -7.59 13.48
N TYR A 26 8.26 -7.85 12.20
CA TYR A 26 6.89 -7.97 11.71
C TYR A 26 6.17 -9.14 12.37
N GLU A 27 6.73 -10.35 12.31
CA GLU A 27 6.11 -11.57 12.85
C GLU A 27 6.01 -11.55 14.38
N ALA A 28 6.96 -10.89 15.07
CA ALA A 28 6.89 -10.72 16.52
C ALA A 28 5.70 -9.83 16.94
N ASN A 29 5.35 -8.81 16.14
CA ASN A 29 4.36 -7.79 16.52
C ASN A 29 2.98 -7.99 15.88
N ILE A 30 2.89 -8.60 14.70
CA ILE A 30 1.63 -8.79 13.97
C ILE A 30 1.20 -10.25 14.12
N LYS A 31 0.35 -10.52 15.10
CA LYS A 31 -0.02 -11.89 15.47
C LYS A 31 -0.92 -12.51 14.42
N GLY A 32 -0.58 -13.72 13.98
CA GLY A 32 -1.37 -14.47 12.99
C GLY A 32 -1.14 -14.06 11.54
N ALA A 33 -0.33 -13.02 11.28
CA ALA A 33 0.05 -12.61 9.94
C ALA A 33 1.36 -13.29 9.51
N SER A 34 1.48 -13.64 8.23
CA SER A 34 2.73 -14.12 7.64
C SER A 34 3.55 -12.97 7.05
N PHE A 35 4.88 -13.02 7.17
CA PHE A 35 5.74 -12.18 6.36
C PHE A 35 6.06 -12.87 5.03
N ILE A 36 5.87 -12.15 3.92
CA ILE A 36 6.17 -12.62 2.56
C ILE A 36 7.34 -11.78 2.04
N LYS A 37 8.53 -12.39 2.01
CA LYS A 37 9.71 -11.78 1.38
C LYS A 37 9.55 -11.81 -0.13
N ALA A 38 9.19 -10.68 -0.73
CA ALA A 38 9.07 -10.57 -2.18
C ALA A 38 9.31 -9.15 -2.66
N ASP A 39 9.93 -9.02 -3.83
CA ASP A 39 9.82 -7.79 -4.60
C ASP A 39 8.44 -7.77 -5.27
N VAL A 40 7.66 -6.72 -4.99
CA VAL A 40 6.31 -6.55 -5.54
C VAL A 40 6.32 -6.42 -7.07
N PHE A 41 7.43 -6.01 -7.69
CA PHE A 41 7.59 -5.99 -9.14
C PHE A 41 7.60 -7.41 -9.74
N ASP A 42 8.12 -8.38 -8.99
CA ASP A 42 8.22 -9.77 -9.42
C ASP A 42 7.05 -10.62 -8.94
N LEU A 43 6.45 -10.27 -7.80
CA LEU A 43 5.31 -10.97 -7.22
C LEU A 43 4.09 -10.94 -8.15
N LYS A 44 3.53 -12.11 -8.45
CA LYS A 44 2.29 -12.23 -9.24
C LYS A 44 1.08 -12.35 -8.31
N GLU A 45 -0.04 -11.79 -8.73
CA GLU A 45 -1.29 -11.76 -7.97
C GLU A 45 -1.86 -13.17 -7.80
N LYS A 46 -1.66 -14.04 -8.79
CA LYS A 46 -2.04 -15.46 -8.73
C LYS A 46 -1.29 -16.21 -7.63
N ASP A 47 -0.01 -15.90 -7.45
CA ASP A 47 0.83 -16.55 -6.44
C ASP A 47 0.37 -16.12 -5.05
N LEU A 48 0.18 -14.81 -4.85
CA LEU A 48 -0.36 -14.25 -3.61
C LEU A 48 -1.77 -14.79 -3.31
N GLN A 49 -2.63 -14.90 -4.33
CA GLN A 49 -3.96 -15.48 -4.21
C GLN A 49 -3.90 -16.93 -3.72
N LYS A 50 -3.02 -17.75 -4.30
CA LYS A 50 -2.87 -19.16 -3.92
C LYS A 50 -2.29 -19.30 -2.53
N GLN A 51 -1.25 -18.52 -2.21
CA GLN A 51 -0.54 -18.59 -0.94
C GLN A 51 -1.42 -18.20 0.25
N LEU A 52 -2.27 -17.17 0.10
CA LEU A 52 -3.12 -16.64 1.17
C LEU A 52 -4.59 -17.07 1.05
N GLY A 53 -4.94 -17.88 0.06
CA GLY A 53 -6.32 -18.33 -0.16
C GLY A 53 -7.30 -17.20 -0.49
N LEU A 54 -6.83 -16.12 -1.12
CA LEU A 54 -7.63 -14.93 -1.39
C LEU A 54 -8.69 -15.18 -2.46
N LYS A 55 -9.80 -14.46 -2.38
CA LYS A 55 -10.84 -14.43 -3.41
C LYS A 55 -10.81 -13.09 -4.14
N ARG A 56 -11.02 -13.13 -5.46
CA ARG A 56 -11.26 -11.90 -6.23
C ARG A 56 -12.67 -11.38 -5.94
N ARG A 57 -12.85 -10.06 -5.98
CA ARG A 57 -14.11 -9.35 -5.69
C ARG A 57 -14.66 -9.62 -4.29
N ASP A 58 -13.77 -9.86 -3.34
CA ASP A 58 -14.13 -10.00 -1.94
C ASP A 58 -14.33 -8.62 -1.31
N LYS A 59 -15.57 -8.35 -0.86
CA LYS A 59 -15.96 -7.07 -0.24
C LYS A 59 -15.34 -6.87 1.15
N ASN A 60 -14.85 -7.92 1.78
CA ASN A 60 -14.18 -7.85 3.08
C ASN A 60 -12.65 -7.76 2.94
N LEU A 61 -12.11 -7.94 1.73
CA LEU A 61 -10.68 -7.80 1.49
C LEU A 61 -10.28 -6.33 1.55
N VAL A 62 -9.26 -6.06 2.34
CA VAL A 62 -8.60 -4.75 2.45
C VAL A 62 -7.20 -4.87 1.87
N LEU A 63 -6.88 -4.08 0.84
CA LEU A 63 -5.51 -3.94 0.36
C LEU A 63 -4.95 -2.62 0.84
N ILE A 64 -3.74 -2.67 1.42
CA ILE A 64 -3.09 -1.49 1.96
C ILE A 64 -1.73 -1.32 1.32
N GLY A 65 -1.54 -0.20 0.63
CA GLY A 65 -0.29 0.16 -0.03
C GLY A 65 0.40 1.29 0.71
N CYS A 66 1.59 1.03 1.24
CA CYS A 66 2.52 2.06 1.70
C CYS A 66 3.56 2.25 0.60
N SER A 67 3.40 3.29 -0.23
CA SER A 67 4.39 3.53 -1.28
C SER A 67 5.60 4.22 -0.65
N PRO A 68 6.83 3.67 -0.75
CA PRO A 68 8.00 4.22 -0.11
C PRO A 68 8.25 5.65 -0.59
N CYS A 69 8.26 6.51 0.41
CA CYS A 69 8.47 7.94 0.34
C CYS A 69 9.85 8.35 -0.20
N GLN A 70 10.80 7.43 -0.42
CA GLN A 70 12.21 7.77 -0.66
C GLN A 70 12.44 8.71 -1.86
N PHE A 71 11.64 8.65 -2.94
CA PHE A 71 11.77 9.60 -4.07
C PHE A 71 11.07 10.94 -3.81
N TRP A 72 10.04 10.97 -2.97
CA TRP A 72 9.16 12.12 -2.73
C TRP A 72 9.40 12.82 -1.39
N SER A 73 10.28 12.26 -0.56
CA SER A 73 10.71 12.84 0.71
C SER A 73 11.54 14.11 0.46
N ILE A 74 11.47 15.05 1.39
CA ILE A 74 12.27 16.29 1.36
C ILE A 74 13.75 15.98 1.69
N ILE A 75 14.03 14.81 2.29
CA ILE A 75 15.38 14.39 2.67
C ILE A 75 16.13 13.96 1.40
N ASN A 76 17.38 14.40 1.29
CA ASN A 76 18.24 14.33 0.10
C ASN A 76 18.65 12.88 -0.22
N THR A 77 17.73 12.08 -0.75
CA THR A 77 18.01 10.75 -1.30
C THR A 77 18.39 10.88 -2.77
N ASP A 78 19.44 10.17 -3.15
CA ASP A 78 19.88 10.09 -4.54
C ASP A 78 18.73 9.57 -5.43
N LYS A 79 18.16 10.48 -6.23
CA LYS A 79 16.97 10.21 -7.06
C LYS A 79 17.23 9.12 -8.08
N THR A 80 18.48 8.91 -8.47
CA THR A 80 18.87 7.84 -9.38
C THR A 80 18.66 6.45 -8.78
N LYS A 81 18.87 6.29 -7.45
CA LYS A 81 18.69 5.03 -6.72
C LYS A 81 17.22 4.70 -6.40
N SER A 82 16.33 5.70 -6.44
CA SER A 82 14.91 5.56 -6.07
C SER A 82 13.95 5.61 -7.27
N GLN A 83 14.46 5.50 -8.50
CA GLN A 83 13.66 5.54 -9.72
C GLN A 83 12.65 4.38 -9.79
N LYS A 84 13.02 3.18 -9.30
CA LYS A 84 12.09 2.03 -9.21
C LYS A 84 10.93 2.31 -8.24
N SER A 85 11.20 3.00 -7.14
CA SER A 85 10.21 3.33 -6.10
C SER A 85 9.08 4.23 -6.61
N LYS A 86 9.31 4.97 -7.71
CA LYS A 86 8.29 5.75 -8.42
C LYS A 86 7.11 4.90 -8.87
N ASN A 87 7.34 3.63 -9.23
CA ASN A 87 6.35 2.75 -9.85
C ASN A 87 5.57 1.90 -8.84
N LEU A 88 5.77 2.06 -7.54
CA LEU A 88 5.10 1.19 -6.55
C LEU A 88 3.58 1.39 -6.49
N LEU A 89 3.09 2.59 -6.81
CA LEU A 89 1.65 2.79 -7.02
C LEU A 89 1.12 2.08 -8.28
N VAL A 90 1.96 1.90 -9.31
CA VAL A 90 1.60 1.16 -10.53
C VAL A 90 1.50 -0.33 -10.22
N GLU A 91 2.46 -0.88 -9.48
CA GLU A 91 2.38 -2.28 -9.04
C GLU A 91 1.21 -2.49 -8.09
N PHE A 92 1.01 -1.60 -7.12
CA PHE A 92 -0.14 -1.69 -6.23
C PHE A 92 -1.48 -1.65 -6.98
N ARG A 93 -1.58 -0.80 -8.03
CA ARG A 93 -2.72 -0.80 -8.96
C ARG A 93 -2.93 -2.17 -9.60
N ARG A 94 -1.87 -2.87 -10.00
CA ARG A 94 -1.94 -4.22 -10.59
C ARG A 94 -2.69 -5.20 -9.68
N PHE A 95 -2.35 -5.20 -8.39
CA PHE A 95 -3.02 -6.01 -7.37
C PHE A 95 -4.47 -5.58 -7.15
N VAL A 96 -4.75 -4.27 -7.06
CA VAL A 96 -6.12 -3.74 -6.90
C VAL A 96 -7.00 -4.11 -8.09
N GLU A 97 -6.48 -4.02 -9.32
CA GLU A 97 -7.21 -4.38 -10.54
C GLU A 97 -7.61 -5.86 -10.56
N TYR A 98 -6.68 -6.71 -10.17
CA TYR A 98 -6.85 -8.16 -10.15
C TYR A 98 -7.79 -8.62 -9.03
N PHE A 99 -7.57 -8.13 -7.81
CA PHE A 99 -8.33 -8.58 -6.64
C PHE A 99 -9.68 -7.89 -6.51
N ARG A 100 -9.86 -6.65 -7.00
CA ARG A 100 -11.08 -5.85 -6.81
C ARG A 100 -11.55 -5.88 -5.33
N PRO A 101 -10.69 -5.50 -4.36
CA PRO A 101 -11.03 -5.59 -2.93
C PRO A 101 -12.18 -4.65 -2.57
N GLY A 102 -12.85 -4.89 -1.43
CA GLY A 102 -13.86 -3.96 -0.92
C GLY A 102 -13.27 -2.62 -0.46
N TYR A 103 -12.04 -2.65 0.07
CA TYR A 103 -11.34 -1.48 0.55
C TYR A 103 -9.92 -1.39 0.02
N VAL A 104 -9.52 -0.18 -0.36
CA VAL A 104 -8.12 0.14 -0.67
C VAL A 104 -7.68 1.31 0.20
N ILE A 105 -6.55 1.14 0.86
CA ILE A 105 -5.95 2.18 1.68
C ILE A 105 -4.57 2.48 1.12
N VAL A 106 -4.30 3.75 0.82
CA VAL A 106 -2.97 4.21 0.42
C VAL A 106 -2.46 5.21 1.43
N GLU A 107 -1.28 4.93 1.99
CA GLU A 107 -0.53 5.83 2.86
C GLU A 107 0.65 6.42 2.09
N ASN A 108 0.85 7.74 2.19
CA ASN A 108 1.96 8.43 1.54
C ASN A 108 2.27 9.79 2.20
N VAL A 109 3.39 10.43 1.87
CA VAL A 109 3.76 11.75 2.42
C VAL A 109 3.14 12.94 1.66
N PRO A 110 2.96 14.12 2.29
CA PRO A 110 2.39 15.31 1.64
C PRO A 110 3.12 15.78 0.39
N GLY A 111 4.42 15.48 0.26
CA GLY A 111 5.20 15.78 -0.93
C GLY A 111 4.56 15.23 -2.20
N VAL A 112 3.86 14.10 -2.09
CA VAL A 112 3.10 13.48 -3.18
C VAL A 112 1.91 14.34 -3.62
N LEU A 113 1.26 15.09 -2.73
CA LEU A 113 0.21 16.05 -3.12
C LEU A 113 0.76 17.24 -3.91
N ARG A 114 2.01 17.65 -3.64
CA ARG A 114 2.64 18.74 -4.39
C ARG A 114 3.07 18.32 -5.79
N LYS A 115 3.26 17.01 -6.01
CA LYS A 115 3.71 16.42 -7.28
C LYS A 115 2.78 15.30 -7.77
N LYS A 116 1.46 15.49 -7.64
CA LYS A 116 0.44 14.46 -7.93
C LYS A 116 0.63 13.79 -9.28
N LYS A 117 0.82 14.59 -10.34
CA LYS A 117 1.05 14.10 -11.71
C LYS A 117 2.29 13.23 -11.84
N GLU A 118 3.41 13.67 -11.27
CA GLU A 118 4.67 12.93 -11.37
C GLU A 118 4.70 11.67 -10.49
N SER A 119 3.91 11.68 -9.40
CA SER A 119 3.83 10.57 -8.44
C SER A 119 2.93 9.41 -8.86
N GLY A 120 2.12 9.57 -9.91
CA GLY A 120 1.13 8.58 -10.32
C GLY A 120 -0.10 8.49 -9.41
N LEU A 121 -0.20 9.33 -8.36
CA LEU A 121 -1.37 9.35 -7.47
C LEU A 121 -2.64 9.80 -8.19
N GLU A 122 -2.55 10.78 -9.09
CA GLU A 122 -3.70 11.25 -9.86
C GLU A 122 -4.24 10.15 -10.79
N ASP A 123 -3.35 9.48 -11.51
CA ASP A 123 -3.69 8.35 -12.37
C ASP A 123 -4.28 7.18 -11.56
N PHE A 124 -3.75 6.93 -10.36
CA PHE A 124 -4.29 5.93 -9.45
C PHE A 124 -5.72 6.28 -9.01
N ILE A 125 -5.97 7.53 -8.60
CA ILE A 125 -7.30 8.01 -8.19
C ILE A 125 -8.30 7.92 -9.34
N VAL A 126 -7.92 8.32 -10.56
CA VAL A 126 -8.77 8.19 -11.74
C VAL A 126 -9.07 6.72 -12.03
N PHE A 127 -8.06 5.86 -11.95
CA PHE A 127 -8.19 4.42 -12.17
C PHE A 127 -9.18 3.76 -11.20
N ILE A 128 -9.01 3.95 -9.89
CA ILE A 128 -9.90 3.34 -8.89
C ILE A 128 -11.34 3.90 -8.98
N SER A 129 -11.50 5.17 -9.35
CA SER A 129 -12.82 5.80 -9.52
C SER A 129 -13.55 5.12 -10.68
N ARG A 130 -12.84 4.82 -11.79
CA ARG A 130 -13.37 4.04 -12.91
C ARG A 130 -13.69 2.59 -12.55
N LEU A 131 -13.02 2.04 -11.54
CA LEU A 131 -13.36 0.71 -11.00
C LEU A 131 -14.61 0.71 -10.10
N GLY A 132 -15.16 1.88 -9.79
CA GLY A 132 -16.36 2.05 -8.96
C GLY A 132 -16.10 2.40 -7.50
N PHE A 133 -14.84 2.64 -7.11
CA PHE A 133 -14.53 3.04 -5.73
C PHE A 133 -14.91 4.50 -5.50
N ARG A 134 -15.52 4.77 -4.35
CA ARG A 134 -15.66 6.11 -3.76
C ARG A 134 -14.33 6.51 -3.14
N VAL A 135 -13.79 7.63 -3.60
CA VAL A 135 -12.48 8.12 -3.17
C VAL A 135 -12.62 9.18 -2.10
N THR A 136 -12.07 8.93 -0.91
CA THR A 136 -11.87 9.97 0.11
C THR A 136 -10.39 10.15 0.35
N SER A 137 -9.93 11.41 0.38
CA SER A 137 -8.55 11.74 0.73
C SER A 137 -8.54 12.71 1.90
N SER A 138 -7.69 12.44 2.88
CA SER A 138 -7.47 13.34 4.01
C SER A 138 -5.98 13.47 4.29
N VAL A 139 -5.56 14.68 4.66
CA VAL A 139 -4.21 14.93 5.18
C VAL A 139 -4.35 15.00 6.69
N ALA A 140 -3.94 13.94 7.37
CA ALA A 140 -4.04 13.86 8.82
C ALA A 140 -2.66 14.06 9.46
N ARG A 141 -2.60 14.84 10.53
CA ARG A 141 -1.46 14.83 11.45
C ARG A 141 -1.56 13.57 12.31
N LEU A 142 -1.15 12.44 11.77
CA LEU A 142 -1.00 11.21 12.55
C LEU A 142 0.16 11.43 13.53
N ARG A 143 -0.09 11.30 14.84
CA ARG A 143 0.93 11.53 15.88
C ARG A 143 2.01 10.44 15.83
N ALA A 144 2.98 10.63 14.94
CA ALA A 144 4.34 10.09 14.98
C ALA A 144 5.23 10.95 14.05
N ARG A 145 5.30 12.27 14.28
CA ARG A 145 6.16 13.28 13.60
C ARG A 145 6.22 13.32 12.05
N LEU A 146 5.50 12.47 11.33
CA LEU A 146 5.40 12.47 9.87
C LEU A 146 3.98 12.82 9.46
N PHE A 147 3.87 13.75 8.50
CA PHE A 147 2.63 14.02 7.83
C PHE A 147 2.34 12.85 6.87
N GLY A 148 1.14 12.28 6.92
CA GLY A 148 0.68 11.23 6.01
C GLY A 148 -0.62 11.64 5.31
N ILE A 149 -0.80 11.19 4.08
CA ILE A 149 -2.04 11.24 3.31
C ILE A 149 -2.65 9.86 3.46
N LEU A 150 -3.85 9.80 4.00
CA LEU A 150 -4.66 8.58 3.99
C LEU A 150 -5.69 8.74 2.88
N VAL A 151 -5.56 7.90 1.84
CA VAL A 151 -6.62 7.74 0.85
C VAL A 151 -7.37 6.47 1.20
N VAL A 152 -8.62 6.62 1.64
CA VAL A 152 -9.53 5.50 1.93
C VAL A 152 -10.53 5.40 0.79
N LEU A 153 -10.62 4.21 0.24
CA LEU A 153 -11.35 3.91 -0.98
C LEU A 153 -12.31 2.76 -0.70
N GLN A 154 -13.59 2.97 -0.95
CA GLN A 154 -14.64 1.97 -0.68
C GLN A 154 -15.49 1.76 -1.93
N LEU A 155 -15.76 0.50 -2.29
CA LEU A 155 -16.74 0.13 -3.34
C LEU A 155 -18.19 0.41 -2.90
#